data_AF-A0A959D9N4-F1
#
_entry.id   AF-A0A959D9N4-F1
#
_cell.length_a   1.000
_cell.length_b   1.000
_cell.length_c   1.000
_cell.angle_alpha   90.00
_cell.angle_beta   90.00
_cell.angle_gamma   90.00
#
_symmetry.space_group_name_H-M   'P 1'
#
loop_
_entity.id
_entity.type
_entity.pdbx_description
1 polymer ?
#
loop_
_entity_poly.entity_id
_entity_poly.type
_entity_poly.pdbx_seq_one_letter_code
_entity_poly.pdbx_strand_id
1 'polypeptide(L)'
;MKIFSIALLAALCFTTSLHAQALTGAATRWNDSFSEWVIYSADGEGELRLRWPSQDDWTEWQYRLDESTGTLKLKWRGDLNEWEARGDNQIATARTVWRDNFREWRITDGKHTLTLRSRYGNTWDEWTARTSSAGHFEMYTGFEGDPRDWVIVDELDESVPLVMKLLMTHVVLFQSSPKQ
;
A
#
# COMPACT_ATOMS: atom_id res chain seq x y z
N MET A 1 22.47 23.45 -41.77
CA MET A 1 22.61 22.42 -40.71
C MET A 1 22.16 22.96 -39.34
N LYS A 2 20.92 23.47 -39.23
CA LYS A 2 20.35 24.03 -37.98
C LYS A 2 18.93 23.55 -37.67
N ILE A 3 18.27 22.89 -38.63
CA ILE A 3 16.88 22.42 -38.51
C ILE A 3 16.81 21.07 -37.77
N PHE A 4 17.88 20.26 -37.84
CA PHE A 4 17.96 18.97 -37.15
C PHE A 4 18.05 19.08 -35.62
N SER A 5 18.55 20.19 -35.09
CA SER A 5 18.71 20.38 -33.63
C SER A 5 17.41 20.79 -32.93
N ILE A 6 16.40 21.28 -33.67
CA ILE A 6 15.12 21.73 -33.08
C ILE A 6 14.14 20.55 -32.94
N ALA A 7 14.19 19.58 -33.86
CA ALA A 7 13.36 18.37 -33.77
C ALA A 7 13.76 17.45 -32.59
N LEU A 8 15.04 17.43 -32.21
CA LEU A 8 15.53 16.61 -31.09
C LEU A 8 15.17 17.21 -29.72
N LEU A 9 14.94 18.53 -29.62
CA LEU A 9 14.53 19.19 -28.38
C LEU A 9 13.01 19.08 -28.12
N ALA A 10 12.20 18.95 -29.17
CA ALA A 10 10.75 18.81 -29.06
C ALA A 10 10.29 17.38 -28.68
N ALA A 11 11.14 16.37 -28.87
CA ALA A 11 10.83 14.97 -28.56
C ALA A 11 11.02 14.60 -27.08
N LEU A 12 11.63 15.46 -26.26
CA LEU A 12 11.93 15.21 -24.84
C LEU A 12 10.85 15.72 -23.87
N CYS A 13 9.73 16.27 -24.37
CA CYS A 13 8.66 16.82 -23.54
C CYS A 13 7.41 15.91 -23.45
N PHE A 14 7.52 14.62 -23.80
CA PHE A 14 6.57 13.64 -23.27
C PHE A 14 6.94 13.33 -21.83
N THR A 15 6.80 14.33 -20.96
CA THR A 15 6.65 14.10 -19.53
C THR A 15 5.31 13.38 -19.39
N THR A 16 5.33 12.06 -19.35
CA THR A 16 4.19 11.30 -18.85
C THR A 16 3.94 11.81 -17.44
N SER A 17 2.85 12.54 -17.27
CA SER A 17 2.30 12.85 -15.97
C SER A 17 2.08 11.51 -15.29
N LEU A 18 2.97 11.14 -14.37
CA LEU A 18 2.71 10.04 -13.44
C LEU A 18 1.51 10.53 -12.62
N HIS A 19 0.30 10.11 -13.01
CA HIS A 19 -0.83 10.30 -12.13
C HIS A 19 -0.52 9.54 -10.84
N ALA A 20 -0.50 10.29 -9.73
CA ALA A 20 -0.42 9.67 -8.43
C ALA A 20 -1.70 8.86 -8.24
N GLN A 21 -1.57 7.54 -8.32
CA GLN A 21 -2.71 6.66 -8.24
C GLN A 21 -3.33 6.75 -6.85
N ALA A 22 -4.59 7.17 -6.81
CA ALA A 22 -5.37 7.26 -5.59
C ALA A 22 -6.06 5.91 -5.35
N LEU A 23 -5.79 5.29 -4.19
CA LEU A 23 -6.44 4.06 -3.78
C LEU A 23 -7.84 4.35 -3.23
N THR A 24 -8.82 3.51 -3.56
CA THR A 24 -10.23 3.73 -3.21
C THR A 24 -10.84 2.59 -2.39
N GLY A 25 -10.24 1.39 -2.44
CA GLY A 25 -10.79 0.22 -1.76
C GLY A 25 -9.88 -0.99 -1.76
N ALA A 26 -10.23 -1.99 -0.96
CA ALA A 26 -9.67 -3.33 -1.04
C ALA A 26 -10.71 -4.37 -0.61
N ALA A 27 -10.84 -5.47 -1.36
CA ALA A 27 -11.75 -6.56 -1.00
C ALA A 27 -11.10 -7.92 -1.20
N THR A 28 -11.46 -8.91 -0.40
CA THR A 28 -11.01 -10.29 -0.63
C THR A 28 -11.51 -10.78 -1.99
N ARG A 29 -10.64 -11.41 -2.78
CA ARG A 29 -11.08 -12.03 -4.05
C ARG A 29 -12.02 -13.22 -3.81
N TRP A 30 -11.83 -13.91 -2.69
CA TRP A 30 -12.59 -15.08 -2.29
C TRP A 30 -13.16 -14.88 -0.88
N ASN A 31 -14.46 -15.10 -0.70
CA ASN A 31 -15.15 -14.81 0.57
C ASN A 31 -14.66 -15.66 1.76
N ASP A 32 -13.96 -16.75 1.48
CA ASP A 32 -13.43 -17.72 2.44
C ASP A 32 -11.89 -17.66 2.58
N SER A 33 -11.23 -16.69 1.93
CA SER A 33 -9.77 -16.57 1.99
C SER A 33 -9.29 -15.12 2.02
N PHE A 34 -8.31 -14.87 2.89
CA PHE A 34 -7.59 -13.60 3.00
C PHE A 34 -6.25 -13.61 2.26
N SER A 35 -5.94 -14.66 1.48
CA SER A 35 -4.66 -14.80 0.77
C SER A 35 -4.57 -13.99 -0.53
N GLU A 36 -5.69 -13.45 -1.00
CA GLU A 36 -5.78 -12.70 -2.25
C GLU A 36 -6.85 -11.59 -2.15
N TRP A 37 -6.46 -10.40 -2.58
CA TRP A 37 -7.25 -9.18 -2.51
C TRP A 37 -7.31 -8.52 -3.87
N VAL A 38 -8.48 -7.97 -4.20
CA VAL A 38 -8.65 -6.96 -5.24
C VAL A 38 -8.35 -5.62 -4.61
N ILE A 39 -7.49 -4.83 -5.25
CA ILE A 39 -7.18 -3.45 -4.83
C ILE A 39 -7.85 -2.51 -5.83
N TYR A 40 -8.66 -1.58 -5.32
CA TYR A 40 -9.36 -0.60 -6.15
C TYR A 40 -8.63 0.73 -6.13
N SER A 41 -8.56 1.37 -7.28
CA SER A 41 -8.02 2.72 -7.46
C SER A 41 -8.95 3.56 -8.33
N ALA A 42 -8.66 4.86 -8.45
CA ALA A 42 -9.37 5.75 -9.35
C ALA A 42 -9.28 5.32 -10.83
N ASP A 43 -8.18 4.66 -11.21
CA ASP A 43 -7.84 4.32 -12.60
C ASP A 43 -8.18 2.87 -12.98
N GLY A 44 -8.47 2.02 -12.01
CA GLY A 44 -8.76 0.61 -12.26
C GLY A 44 -8.59 -0.30 -11.04
N GLU A 45 -8.50 -1.60 -11.32
CA GLU A 45 -8.39 -2.67 -10.33
C GLU A 45 -7.05 -3.39 -10.45
N GLY A 46 -6.50 -3.78 -9.30
CA GLY A 46 -5.28 -4.57 -9.18
C GLY A 46 -5.46 -5.76 -8.26
N GLU A 47 -4.35 -6.46 -8.02
CA GLU A 47 -4.28 -7.60 -7.11
C GLU A 47 -3.17 -7.42 -6.08
N LEU A 48 -3.45 -7.87 -4.86
CA LEU A 48 -2.49 -8.10 -3.79
C LEU A 48 -2.67 -9.54 -3.31
N ARG A 49 -1.63 -10.36 -3.41
CA ARG A 49 -1.75 -11.79 -3.09
C ARG A 49 -0.48 -12.37 -2.51
N LEU A 50 -0.61 -13.50 -1.81
CA LEU A 50 0.54 -14.29 -1.39
C LEU A 50 1.42 -14.64 -2.59
N ARG A 51 2.73 -14.54 -2.40
CA ARG A 51 3.69 -14.97 -3.42
C ARG A 51 3.74 -16.49 -3.54
N TRP A 52 3.57 -17.18 -2.42
CA TRP A 52 3.66 -18.64 -2.32
C TRP A 52 2.39 -19.23 -1.69
N PRO A 53 1.23 -19.15 -2.36
CA PRO A 53 -0.06 -19.55 -1.77
C PRO A 53 -0.14 -21.04 -1.40
N SER A 54 0.65 -21.90 -2.04
CA SER A 54 0.71 -23.34 -1.70
C SER A 54 1.57 -23.66 -0.47
N GLN A 55 2.32 -22.69 0.08
CA GLN A 55 3.20 -22.90 1.24
C GLN A 55 2.66 -22.28 2.53
N ASP A 56 1.45 -21.72 2.51
CA ASP A 56 0.86 -21.00 3.63
C ASP A 56 1.81 -19.91 4.20
N ASP A 57 2.60 -19.30 3.32
CA ASP A 57 3.59 -18.30 3.69
C ASP A 57 2.99 -16.90 3.61
N TRP A 58 2.50 -16.43 4.75
CA TRP A 58 1.94 -15.09 4.93
C TRP A 58 2.99 -13.98 4.97
N THR A 59 4.29 -14.31 4.89
CA THR A 59 5.39 -13.35 5.10
C THR A 59 5.88 -12.68 3.81
N GLU A 60 5.38 -13.11 2.65
CA GLU A 60 5.74 -12.56 1.35
C GLU A 60 4.54 -12.47 0.40
N TRP A 61 4.34 -11.27 -0.12
CA TRP A 61 3.23 -10.87 -0.97
C TRP A 61 3.76 -10.24 -2.24
N GLN A 62 2.92 -10.25 -3.27
CA GLN A 62 3.14 -9.54 -4.51
C GLN A 62 1.91 -8.72 -4.85
N TYR A 63 2.13 -7.58 -5.51
CA TYR A 63 1.06 -6.75 -6.04
C TYR A 63 1.23 -6.51 -7.53
N ARG A 64 0.11 -6.29 -8.20
CA ARG A 64 0.02 -5.70 -9.53
C ARG A 64 -1.14 -4.71 -9.55
N LEU A 65 -0.88 -3.47 -9.92
CA LEU A 65 -1.91 -2.45 -10.09
C LEU A 65 -1.53 -1.64 -11.34
N ASP A 66 -2.40 -1.68 -12.35
CA ASP A 66 -2.09 -1.22 -13.71
C ASP A 66 -0.75 -1.78 -14.24
N GLU A 67 0.20 -0.90 -14.57
CA GLU A 67 1.54 -1.26 -15.03
C GLU A 67 2.52 -1.49 -13.87
N SER A 68 2.17 -1.06 -12.65
CA SER A 68 3.00 -1.19 -11.47
C SER A 68 2.99 -2.61 -10.92
N THR A 69 4.17 -3.13 -10.61
CA THR A 69 4.32 -4.44 -9.96
C THR A 69 5.39 -4.38 -8.88
N GLY A 70 5.21 -5.19 -7.86
CA GLY A 70 6.17 -5.23 -6.76
C GLY A 70 5.89 -6.31 -5.74
N THR A 71 6.65 -6.25 -4.65
CA THR A 71 6.58 -7.20 -3.54
C THR A 71 6.45 -6.48 -2.22
N LEU A 72 5.81 -7.14 -1.26
CA LEU A 72 5.79 -6.74 0.14
C LEU A 72 6.20 -7.95 0.97
N LYS A 73 7.13 -7.79 1.90
CA LYS A 73 7.62 -8.89 2.72
C LYS A 73 8.07 -8.44 4.08
N LEU A 74 8.19 -9.38 5.00
CA LEU A 74 8.94 -9.15 6.23
C LEU A 74 10.37 -8.72 5.88
N LYS A 75 10.80 -7.62 6.49
CA LYS A 75 12.16 -7.12 6.32
C LYS A 75 13.18 -8.08 6.96
N TRP A 76 12.80 -8.64 8.10
CA TRP A 76 13.58 -9.62 8.83
C TRP A 76 12.75 -10.87 9.07
N ARG A 77 13.33 -12.04 8.76
CA ARG A 77 12.64 -13.32 8.91
C ARG A 77 12.19 -13.51 10.36
N GLY A 78 10.89 -13.77 10.56
CA GLY A 78 10.31 -14.01 11.88
C GLY A 78 10.03 -12.75 12.71
N ASP A 79 10.28 -11.55 12.18
CA ASP A 79 9.94 -10.31 12.86
C ASP A 79 8.73 -9.64 12.20
N LEU A 80 7.55 -9.85 12.78
CA LEU A 80 6.30 -9.23 12.32
C LEU A 80 6.27 -7.71 12.54
N ASN A 81 7.26 -7.12 13.22
CA ASN A 81 7.30 -5.68 13.49
C ASN A 81 7.83 -4.86 12.32
N GLU A 82 8.41 -5.48 11.28
CA GLU A 82 9.04 -4.76 10.17
C GLU A 82 8.68 -5.37 8.80
N TRP A 83 8.05 -4.55 7.97
CA TRP A 83 7.73 -4.85 6.59
C TRP A 83 8.50 -3.94 5.63
N GLU A 84 8.76 -4.45 4.43
CA GLU A 84 9.38 -3.73 3.34
C GLU A 84 8.59 -3.99 2.06
N ALA A 85 8.27 -2.93 1.33
CA ALA A 85 7.69 -2.98 0.00
C ALA A 85 8.68 -2.47 -1.04
N ARG A 86 8.73 -3.12 -2.20
CA ARG A 86 9.58 -2.74 -3.33
C ARG A 86 8.80 -2.82 -4.64
N GLY A 87 8.92 -1.79 -5.47
CA GLY A 87 8.35 -1.73 -6.82
C GLY A 87 8.68 -0.41 -7.48
N ASP A 88 8.72 -0.39 -8.81
CA ASP A 88 9.01 0.80 -9.63
C ASP A 88 10.27 1.58 -9.20
N ASN A 89 11.35 0.85 -8.87
CA ASN A 89 12.61 1.40 -8.32
C ASN A 89 12.47 2.17 -6.99
N GLN A 90 11.38 1.96 -6.27
CA GLN A 90 11.10 2.59 -4.99
C GLN A 90 11.03 1.55 -3.88
N ILE A 91 11.35 1.98 -2.66
CA ILE A 91 11.33 1.16 -1.46
C ILE A 91 10.60 1.92 -0.37
N ALA A 92 9.63 1.27 0.26
CA ALA A 92 9.00 1.75 1.48
C ALA A 92 9.19 0.72 2.60
N THR A 93 9.26 1.20 3.84
CA THR A 93 9.35 0.35 5.03
C THR A 93 8.29 0.74 6.03
N ALA A 94 7.74 -0.24 6.74
CA ALA A 94 6.80 -0.05 7.83
C ALA A 94 7.38 -0.73 9.07
N ARG A 95 7.37 -0.02 10.20
CA ARG A 95 7.82 -0.55 11.49
C ARG A 95 6.83 -0.18 12.58
N THR A 96 6.51 -1.11 13.48
CA THR A 96 5.73 -0.79 14.68
C THR A 96 6.41 0.31 15.50
N VAL A 97 5.64 1.27 16.03
CA VAL A 97 6.21 2.33 16.87
C VAL A 97 6.71 1.75 18.19
N TRP A 98 5.99 0.77 18.72
CA TRP A 98 6.38 -0.02 19.87
C TRP A 98 6.41 -1.49 19.49
N ARG A 99 7.49 -2.20 19.87
CA ARG A 99 7.63 -3.63 19.59
C ARG A 99 6.41 -4.40 20.09
N ASP A 100 5.91 -5.29 19.24
CA ASP A 100 4.74 -6.17 19.42
C ASP A 100 3.42 -5.44 19.68
N ASN A 101 3.39 -4.11 19.46
CA ASN A 101 2.17 -3.33 19.40
C ASN A 101 1.83 -3.03 17.94
N PHE A 102 0.99 -3.88 17.36
CA PHE A 102 0.60 -3.78 15.95
C PHE A 102 -0.46 -2.70 15.67
N ARG A 103 -0.80 -1.83 16.63
CA ARG A 103 -1.82 -0.78 16.44
C ARG A 103 -1.28 0.52 15.89
N GLU A 104 0.04 0.70 15.88
CA GLU A 104 0.68 1.93 15.46
C GLU A 104 1.99 1.64 14.73
N TRP A 105 2.10 2.18 13.52
CA TRP A 105 3.18 1.92 12.60
C TRP A 105 3.74 3.23 12.07
N ARG A 106 5.07 3.31 11.98
CA ARG A 106 5.77 4.32 11.21
C ARG A 106 6.08 3.75 9.84
N ILE A 107 5.58 4.41 8.80
CA ILE A 107 5.84 4.06 7.40
C ILE A 107 6.67 5.16 6.75
N THR A 108 7.69 4.79 5.99
CA THR A 108 8.56 5.74 5.29
C THR A 108 9.15 5.15 4.02
N ASP A 109 9.31 5.99 3.00
CA ASP A 109 10.08 5.72 1.78
C ASP A 109 11.48 6.41 1.80
N GLY A 110 11.86 6.98 2.94
CA GLY A 110 13.07 7.77 3.14
C GLY A 110 12.91 9.28 2.92
N LYS A 111 11.86 9.73 2.24
CA LYS A 111 11.54 11.15 2.02
C LYS A 111 10.28 11.58 2.76
N HIS A 112 9.26 10.75 2.71
CA HIS A 112 7.97 10.87 3.38
C HIS A 112 7.95 9.97 4.62
N THR A 113 7.30 10.43 5.68
CA THR A 113 7.07 9.62 6.89
C THR A 113 5.65 9.84 7.37
N LEU A 114 4.91 8.74 7.55
CA LEU A 114 3.55 8.70 8.04
C LEU A 114 3.47 7.83 9.29
N THR A 115 2.60 8.19 10.22
CA THR A 115 2.20 7.31 11.31
C THR A 115 0.79 6.81 11.04
N LEU A 116 0.69 5.52 10.73
CA LEU A 116 -0.58 4.80 10.55
C LEU A 116 -0.97 4.18 11.89
N ARG A 117 -2.23 4.33 12.29
CA ARG A 117 -2.73 3.75 13.54
C ARG A 117 -4.17 3.31 13.44
N SER A 118 -4.54 2.28 14.20
CA SER A 118 -5.95 1.97 14.46
C SER A 118 -6.58 3.17 15.20
N ARG A 119 -7.77 3.57 14.76
CA ARG A 119 -8.49 4.72 15.33
C ARG A 119 -9.00 4.41 16.74
N TYR A 120 -9.42 3.18 16.98
CA TYR A 120 -9.97 2.73 18.26
C TYR A 120 -9.18 1.56 18.82
N GLY A 121 -8.75 1.67 20.08
CA GLY A 121 -7.91 0.66 20.72
C GLY A 121 -8.58 -0.69 21.00
N ASN A 122 -9.81 -0.93 20.56
CA ASN A 122 -10.53 -2.18 20.77
C ASN A 122 -11.08 -2.79 19.48
N THR A 123 -10.93 -2.11 18.34
CA THR A 123 -11.38 -2.61 17.03
C THR A 123 -10.25 -2.50 16.02
N TRP A 124 -10.33 -3.33 14.99
CA TRP A 124 -9.39 -3.32 13.87
C TRP A 124 -10.01 -2.72 12.61
N ASP A 125 -11.26 -2.26 12.70
CA ASP A 125 -12.11 -1.92 11.57
C ASP A 125 -11.81 -0.54 10.97
N GLU A 126 -10.97 0.26 11.62
CA GLU A 126 -10.69 1.62 11.18
C GLU A 126 -9.27 2.06 11.51
N TRP A 127 -8.58 2.58 10.50
CA TRP A 127 -7.19 3.00 10.53
C TRP A 127 -7.03 4.36 9.89
N THR A 128 -6.17 5.20 10.46
CA THR A 128 -5.84 6.50 9.89
C THR A 128 -4.34 6.72 9.87
N ALA A 129 -3.83 7.30 8.78
CA ALA A 129 -2.51 7.89 8.75
C ALA A 129 -2.64 9.41 8.60
N ARG A 130 -1.84 10.13 9.40
CA ARG A 130 -1.73 11.57 9.32
C ARG A 130 -0.28 11.99 9.39
N THR A 131 0.03 13.04 8.65
CA THR A 131 1.22 13.88 8.86
C THR A 131 0.83 15.33 8.61
N SER A 132 1.63 16.27 9.10
CA SER A 132 1.34 17.70 8.94
C SER A 132 1.50 18.21 7.50
N SER A 133 2.14 17.46 6.60
CA SER A 133 2.59 17.99 5.29
C SER A 133 2.35 17.11 4.06
N ALA A 134 1.78 15.91 4.20
CA ALA A 134 1.64 14.94 3.10
C ALA A 134 0.21 14.40 2.95
N GLY A 135 -0.78 15.11 3.52
CA GLY A 135 -2.19 14.78 3.38
C GLY A 135 -2.74 13.79 4.40
N HIS A 136 -3.85 13.16 4.04
CA HIS A 136 -4.63 12.27 4.89
C HIS A 136 -4.84 10.91 4.22
N PHE A 137 -4.77 9.86 5.01
CA PHE A 137 -5.14 8.50 4.61
C PHE A 137 -6.04 7.89 5.67
N GLU A 138 -7.08 7.19 5.22
CA GLU A 138 -7.98 6.44 6.08
C GLU A 138 -8.38 5.13 5.40
N MET A 139 -8.53 4.08 6.19
CA MET A 139 -9.10 2.81 5.78
C MET A 139 -10.09 2.33 6.81
N TYR A 140 -11.26 1.89 6.36
CA TYR A 140 -12.27 1.32 7.25
C TYR A 140 -13.06 0.21 6.56
N THR A 141 -13.61 -0.71 7.33
CA THR A 141 -14.44 -1.77 6.78
C THR A 141 -15.75 -1.20 6.22
N GLY A 142 -16.19 -1.69 5.05
CA GLY A 142 -17.47 -1.29 4.46
C GLY A 142 -18.65 -1.70 5.33
N PHE A 143 -18.49 -2.79 6.08
CA PHE A 143 -19.43 -3.28 7.09
C PHE A 143 -18.70 -3.53 8.41
N GLU A 144 -19.27 -3.06 9.52
CA GLU A 144 -18.68 -3.24 10.85
C GLU A 144 -18.44 -4.72 11.16
N GLY A 145 -17.23 -5.04 11.65
CA GLY A 145 -16.81 -6.41 11.96
C GLY A 145 -16.60 -7.34 10.76
N ASP A 146 -16.74 -6.87 9.52
CA ASP A 146 -16.43 -7.65 8.32
C ASP A 146 -15.11 -7.20 7.69
N PRO A 147 -13.99 -7.93 7.92
CA PRO A 147 -12.68 -7.54 7.40
C PRO A 147 -12.50 -7.89 5.92
N ARG A 148 -13.54 -8.32 5.19
CA ARG A 148 -13.42 -8.74 3.79
C ARG A 148 -13.55 -7.60 2.79
N ASP A 149 -14.10 -6.46 3.20
CA ASP A 149 -14.37 -5.31 2.33
C ASP A 149 -13.96 -4.02 3.02
N TRP A 150 -13.11 -3.23 2.36
CA TRP A 150 -12.50 -2.03 2.90
C TRP A 150 -12.66 -0.86 1.93
N VAL A 151 -13.04 0.27 2.50
CA VAL A 151 -13.00 1.57 1.84
C VAL A 151 -11.68 2.26 2.16
N ILE A 152 -11.07 2.90 1.17
CA ILE A 152 -9.86 3.70 1.33
C ILE A 152 -10.16 5.14 0.95
N VAL A 153 -9.84 6.07 1.84
CA VAL A 153 -9.82 7.51 1.57
C VAL A 153 -8.37 7.94 1.45
N ASP A 154 -7.90 8.05 0.20
CA ASP A 154 -6.53 8.46 -0.13
C ASP A 154 -6.50 9.92 -0.59
N GLU A 155 -6.24 10.82 0.36
CA GLU A 155 -6.01 12.25 0.14
C GLU A 155 -4.55 12.62 0.42
N LEU A 156 -3.63 11.66 0.18
CA LEU A 156 -2.21 11.91 0.32
C LEU A 156 -1.69 12.76 -0.83
N ASP A 157 -0.64 13.53 -0.54
CA ASP A 157 0.06 14.32 -1.57
C ASP A 157 0.56 13.40 -2.69
N GLU A 158 0.49 13.89 -3.94
CA GLU A 158 0.89 13.12 -5.13
C GLU A 158 2.34 12.65 -5.10
N SER A 159 3.20 13.30 -4.31
CA SER A 159 4.59 12.89 -4.13
C SER A 159 4.77 11.67 -3.23
N VAL A 160 3.72 11.22 -2.52
CA VAL A 160 3.74 9.96 -1.77
C VAL A 160 3.57 8.79 -2.75
N PRO A 161 4.55 7.89 -2.83
CA PRO A 161 4.55 6.90 -3.90
C PRO A 161 3.58 5.74 -3.66
N LEU A 162 3.10 5.16 -4.76
CA LEU A 162 2.17 4.03 -4.74
C LEU A 162 2.69 2.86 -3.89
N VAL A 163 3.99 2.54 -3.95
CA VAL A 163 4.59 1.46 -3.13
C VAL A 163 4.40 1.70 -1.63
N MET A 164 4.43 2.96 -1.19
CA MET A 164 4.21 3.33 0.22
C MET A 164 2.72 3.25 0.58
N LYS A 165 1.83 3.67 -0.32
CA LYS A 165 0.38 3.55 -0.17
C LYS A 165 -0.04 2.08 -0.04
N LEU A 166 0.42 1.22 -0.95
CA LEU A 166 0.17 -0.22 -0.92
C LEU A 166 0.76 -0.90 0.32
N LEU A 167 1.90 -0.43 0.83
CA LEU A 167 2.45 -0.93 2.10
C LEU A 167 1.56 -0.58 3.29
N MET A 168 1.00 0.64 3.35
CA MET A 168 0.03 0.99 4.39
C MET A 168 -1.23 0.12 4.28
N THR A 169 -1.78 -0.02 3.07
CA THR A 169 -2.93 -0.89 2.82
C THR A 169 -2.65 -2.32 3.27
N HIS A 170 -1.50 -2.87 2.90
CA HIS A 170 -1.11 -4.22 3.30
C HIS A 170 -0.99 -4.37 4.82
N VAL A 171 -0.41 -3.39 5.54
CA VAL A 171 -0.36 -3.43 7.00
C VAL A 171 -1.76 -3.46 7.59
N VAL A 172 -2.69 -2.64 7.11
CA VAL A 172 -4.08 -2.65 7.59
C VAL A 172 -4.73 -4.02 7.36
N LEU A 173 -4.71 -4.51 6.12
CA LEU A 173 -5.32 -5.77 5.75
C LEU A 173 -4.71 -6.93 6.54
N PHE A 174 -3.38 -7.01 6.57
CA PHE A 174 -2.66 -8.05 7.28
C PHE A 174 -2.98 -8.01 8.77
N GLN A 175 -3.02 -6.87 9.44
CA GLN A 175 -3.29 -6.84 10.88
C GLN A 175 -4.76 -7.10 11.23
N SER A 176 -5.67 -6.72 10.33
CA SER A 176 -7.10 -6.73 10.59
C SER A 176 -7.80 -8.00 10.08
N SER A 177 -7.11 -8.87 9.34
CA SER A 177 -7.66 -10.11 8.82
C SER A 177 -7.17 -11.36 9.58
N PRO A 178 -8.03 -12.40 9.72
CA PRO A 178 -7.59 -13.74 10.10
C PRO A 178 -6.59 -14.32 9.09
N LYS A 179 -5.64 -15.09 9.60
CA LYS A 179 -4.78 -15.97 8.80
C LYS A 179 -5.25 -17.38 9.15
N GLN A 180 -5.74 -18.11 8.16
CA GLN A 180 -6.32 -19.44 8.30
C GLN A 180 -5.63 -20.40 7.34
#